data_AF-A0A286G907-F1
#
_entry.id   AF-A0A286G907-F1
#
_cell.length_a   1.000
_cell.length_b   1.000
_cell.length_c   1.000
_cell.angle_alpha   90.00
_cell.angle_beta   90.00
_cell.angle_gamma   90.00
#
_symmetry.space_group_name_H-M   'P 1'
#
loop_
_entity.id
_entity.type
_entity.pdbx_description
1 polymer ?
#
loop_
_entity_poly.entity_id
_entity_poly.type
_entity_poly.pdbx_seq_one_letter_code
_entity_poly.pdbx_strand_id
1 'polypeptide(L)'
;MPKSYLSDERKLGLSQNALYAAESAAADDAGDERAAWEWLTLAEVPAPALLAAKRVNGAEWIRAKGLRTETAYGEDWLDREV
;
A
#
# COMPACT_ATOMS: atom_id res chain seq x y z
N MET A 1 12.36 -5.56 -6.32
CA MET A 1 11.02 -6.14 -6.06
C MET A 1 11.07 -6.88 -4.73
N PRO A 2 10.06 -6.73 -3.86
CA PRO A 2 9.98 -7.45 -2.58
C PRO A 2 9.88 -8.96 -2.79
N LYS A 3 10.00 -9.74 -1.71
CA LYS A 3 9.82 -11.21 -1.75
C LYS A 3 8.39 -11.55 -2.20
N SER A 4 8.26 -12.39 -3.22
CA SER A 4 6.95 -12.84 -3.75
C SER A 4 6.42 -14.02 -2.94
N TYR A 5 5.11 -13.99 -2.67
CA TYR A 5 4.35 -14.97 -1.91
C TYR A 5 3.24 -15.63 -2.73
N LEU A 6 2.73 -14.95 -3.76
CA LEU A 6 1.76 -15.55 -4.69
C LEU A 6 2.43 -16.50 -5.68
N SER A 7 1.74 -17.60 -6.00
CA SER A 7 2.08 -18.45 -7.15
C SER A 7 1.75 -17.74 -8.46
N ASP A 8 2.42 -18.12 -9.54
CA ASP A 8 2.21 -17.49 -10.85
C ASP A 8 0.77 -17.64 -11.37
N GLU A 9 0.10 -18.76 -11.04
CA GLU A 9 -1.32 -18.96 -11.34
C GLU A 9 -2.21 -17.91 -10.66
N ARG A 10 -1.94 -17.57 -9.39
CA ARG A 10 -2.71 -16.55 -8.66
C ARG A 10 -2.44 -15.13 -9.13
N LYS A 11 -1.30 -14.89 -9.78
CA LYS A 11 -0.95 -13.59 -10.37
C LYS A 11 -1.64 -13.35 -11.72
N LEU A 12 -2.05 -14.42 -12.39
CA LEU A 12 -2.57 -14.34 -13.75
C LEU A 12 -3.86 -13.50 -13.82
N GLY A 13 -3.86 -12.50 -14.71
CA GLY A 13 -5.01 -11.62 -14.92
C GLY A 13 -5.17 -10.49 -13.89
N LEU A 14 -4.31 -10.40 -12.87
CA LEU A 14 -4.28 -9.25 -11.98
C LEU A 14 -3.69 -8.03 -12.69
N SER A 15 -4.28 -6.87 -12.46
CA SER A 15 -3.61 -5.61 -12.77
C SER A 15 -2.35 -5.45 -11.91
N GLN A 16 -1.43 -4.58 -12.32
CA GLN A 16 -0.21 -4.34 -11.56
C GLN A 16 -0.49 -3.90 -10.11
N ASN A 17 -1.49 -3.02 -9.91
CA ASN A 17 -1.87 -2.59 -8.58
C ASN A 17 -2.51 -3.72 -7.74
N ALA A 18 -3.38 -4.52 -8.37
CA ALA A 18 -3.99 -5.66 -7.71
C ALA A 18 -2.94 -6.72 -7.33
N LEU A 19 -1.91 -6.92 -8.15
CA LEU A 19 -0.77 -7.78 -7.83
C LEU A 19 -0.04 -7.29 -6.57
N TYR A 20 0.27 -6.00 -6.47
CA TYR A 20 0.95 -5.45 -5.29
C TYR A 20 0.12 -5.59 -4.02
N ALA A 21 -1.18 -5.28 -4.07
CA ALA A 21 -2.07 -5.45 -2.92
C ALA A 21 -2.22 -6.92 -2.52
N ALA A 22 -2.31 -7.84 -3.49
CA ALA A 22 -2.46 -9.26 -3.21
C ALA A 22 -1.16 -9.90 -2.67
N GLU A 23 0.01 -9.48 -3.15
CA GLU A 23 1.30 -9.91 -2.61
C GLU A 23 1.52 -9.38 -1.17
N SER A 24 1.09 -8.14 -0.91
CA SER A 24 1.11 -7.57 0.44
C SER A 24 0.29 -8.40 1.42
N ALA A 25 -0.96 -8.75 1.05
CA ALA A 25 -1.82 -9.60 1.87
C ALA A 25 -1.23 -11.02 2.05
N ALA A 26 -0.69 -11.63 0.99
CA ALA A 26 -0.10 -12.96 1.08
C ALA A 26 1.17 -13.01 1.95
N ALA A 27 1.96 -11.93 1.96
CA ALA A 27 3.10 -11.80 2.86
C ALA A 27 2.68 -11.66 4.32
N ASP A 28 1.62 -10.89 4.59
CA ASP A 28 1.03 -10.73 5.93
C ASP A 28 0.48 -12.06 6.46
N ASP A 29 -0.27 -12.79 5.63
CA ASP A 29 -0.78 -14.14 5.94
C ASP A 29 0.36 -15.13 6.27
N ALA A 30 1.54 -14.94 5.67
CA ALA A 30 2.74 -15.74 5.94
C ALA A 30 3.55 -15.25 7.15
N GLY A 31 3.12 -14.17 7.82
CA GLY A 31 3.79 -13.57 8.97
C GLY A 31 5.03 -12.73 8.61
N ASP A 32 5.21 -12.37 7.34
CA ASP A 32 6.29 -11.48 6.89
C ASP A 32 5.78 -10.04 6.74
N GLU A 33 5.60 -9.38 7.87
CA GLU A 33 5.12 -7.99 7.93
C GLU A 33 6.00 -7.05 7.11
N ARG A 34 7.31 -7.32 7.05
CA ARG A 34 8.25 -6.49 6.29
C ARG A 34 7.93 -6.57 4.79
N ALA A 35 7.82 -7.76 4.22
CA ALA A 35 7.45 -7.91 2.82
C ALA A 35 6.04 -7.39 2.54
N ALA A 36 5.11 -7.55 3.49
CA ALA A 36 3.76 -6.99 3.38
C ALA A 36 3.78 -5.47 3.18
N TRP A 37 4.57 -4.75 3.98
CA TRP A 37 4.75 -3.31 3.83
C TRP A 37 5.50 -2.94 2.56
N GLU A 38 6.60 -3.65 2.25
CA GLU A 38 7.37 -3.40 1.02
C GLU A 38 6.47 -3.48 -0.23
N TRP A 39 5.55 -4.46 -0.30
CA TRP A 39 4.55 -4.53 -1.38
C TRP A 39 3.50 -3.42 -1.31
N LEU A 40 2.98 -3.10 -0.13
CA LEU A 40 1.92 -2.11 0.03
C LEU A 40 2.38 -0.70 -0.38
N THR A 41 3.65 -0.36 -0.19
CA THR A 41 4.21 0.94 -0.65
C THR A 41 4.21 1.11 -2.16
N LEU A 42 4.21 0.01 -2.92
CA LEU A 42 4.13 0.05 -4.39
C LEU A 42 2.68 0.19 -4.87
N ALA A 43 1.71 -0.20 -4.05
CA ALA A 43 0.30 -0.16 -4.36
C ALA A 43 -0.28 1.26 -4.29
N GLU A 44 -1.20 1.54 -5.20
CA GLU A 44 -2.13 2.66 -5.11
C GLU A 44 -3.26 2.25 -4.16
N VAL A 45 -3.10 2.65 -2.90
CA VAL A 45 -4.08 2.42 -1.83
C VAL A 45 -5.33 3.27 -2.09
N PRO A 46 -6.55 2.72 -1.94
CA PRO A 46 -7.77 3.48 -2.13
C PRO A 46 -7.83 4.76 -1.28
N ALA A 47 -8.30 5.84 -1.89
CA ALA A 47 -8.41 7.16 -1.24
C ALA A 47 -9.09 7.10 0.16
N PRO A 48 -10.22 6.39 0.36
CA PRO A 48 -10.85 6.30 1.68
C PRO A 48 -9.97 5.65 2.76
N ALA A 49 -9.14 4.67 2.38
CA ALA A 49 -8.22 4.01 3.31
C ALA A 49 -7.05 4.94 3.70
N LEU A 50 -6.51 5.69 2.74
CA LEU A 50 -5.52 6.73 3.00
C LEU A 50 -6.08 7.82 3.93
N LEU A 51 -7.31 8.28 3.68
CA LEU A 51 -7.97 9.27 4.52
C LEU A 51 -8.14 8.76 5.96
N ALA A 52 -8.61 7.52 6.13
CA ALA A 52 -8.71 6.90 7.44
C ALA A 52 -7.34 6.80 8.13
N ALA A 53 -6.30 6.38 7.41
CA ALA A 53 -4.95 6.31 7.94
C ALA A 53 -4.43 7.68 8.40
N LYS A 54 -4.69 8.75 7.64
CA LYS A 54 -4.28 10.12 8.00
C LYS A 54 -5.02 10.62 9.25
N ARG A 55 -6.31 10.31 9.39
CA ARG A 55 -7.11 10.66 10.57
C ARG A 55 -6.63 9.97 11.84
N VAL A 56 -6.29 8.69 11.74
CA VAL A 56 -5.94 7.86 12.90
C VAL A 56 -4.47 8.06 13.30
N ASN A 57 -3.55 8.09 12.34
CA ASN A 57 -2.11 8.05 12.60
C ASN A 57 -1.37 9.36 12.27
N GLY A 58 -2.02 10.29 11.56
CA GLY A 58 -1.40 11.54 11.11
C GLY A 58 -0.61 11.42 9.80
N ALA A 59 -0.25 12.58 9.24
CA ALA A 59 0.48 12.67 7.96
C ALA A 59 1.90 12.10 8.06
N GLU A 60 2.62 12.36 9.16
CA GLU A 60 3.99 11.87 9.36
C GLU A 60 4.07 10.34 9.36
N TRP A 61 3.05 9.66 9.89
CA TRP A 61 2.99 8.20 9.83
C TRP A 61 2.89 7.69 8.38
N ILE A 62 2.06 8.35 7.55
CA ILE A 62 1.93 7.99 6.14
C ILE A 62 3.27 8.20 5.40
N ARG A 63 3.95 9.32 5.67
CA ARG A 63 5.29 9.60 5.12
C ARG A 63 6.31 8.53 5.53
N ALA A 64 6.34 8.19 6.83
CA ALA A 64 7.25 7.17 7.36
C ALA A 64 6.98 5.78 6.76
N LYS A 65 5.72 5.47 6.44
CA LYS A 65 5.34 4.23 5.75
C LYS A 65 5.57 4.28 4.25
N GLY A 66 5.84 5.44 3.65
CA GLY A 66 6.11 5.57 2.21
C GLY A 66 4.89 5.25 1.33
N LEU A 67 3.66 5.45 1.83
CA LEU A 67 2.46 5.21 1.04
C LEU A 67 2.30 6.28 -0.04
N ARG A 68 1.90 5.85 -1.23
CA ARG A 68 1.64 6.73 -2.38
C ARG A 68 0.29 7.41 -2.22
N THR A 69 0.27 8.72 -2.28
CA THR A 69 -0.94 9.54 -2.10
C THR A 69 -1.22 10.46 -3.28
N GLU A 70 -0.21 10.69 -4.12
CA GLU A 70 -0.22 11.64 -5.22
C GLU A 70 -1.28 11.32 -6.27
N THR A 71 -1.53 10.04 -6.55
CA THR A 71 -2.55 9.60 -7.52
C THR A 71 -3.98 9.75 -6.99
N ALA A 72 -4.17 9.73 -5.67
CA ALA A 72 -5.47 9.85 -5.02
C ALA A 72 -5.83 11.30 -4.67
N TYR A 73 -4.86 12.10 -4.23
CA TYR A 73 -5.11 13.40 -3.61
C TYR A 73 -4.17 14.53 -4.07
N GLY A 74 -3.15 14.25 -4.89
CA GLY A 74 -2.12 15.21 -5.27
C GLY A 74 -0.95 15.30 -4.28
N GLU A 75 0.11 16.02 -4.67
CA GLU A 75 1.41 16.04 -3.99
C GLU A 75 1.39 16.72 -2.61
N ASP A 76 0.53 17.71 -2.40
CA ASP A 76 0.48 18.54 -1.19
C ASP A 76 -0.58 18.09 -0.17
N TRP A 77 -1.28 16.97 -0.44
CA TRP A 77 -2.36 16.52 0.43
C TRP A 77 -1.92 16.25 1.87
N LEU A 78 -0.70 15.77 2.07
CA LEU A 78 -0.18 15.48 3.41
C LEU A 78 0.10 16.73 4.26
N ASP A 79 0.20 17.91 3.63
CA ASP A 79 0.40 19.19 4.31
C ASP A 79 -0.89 19.92 4.63
N ARG A 80 -2.01 19.51 4.02
CA ARG A 80 -3.34 20.07 4.27
C ARG A 80 -3.95 19.47 5.54
N GLU A 81 -4.87 20.21 6.16
CA GLU A 81 -5.77 19.63 7.16
C GLU A 81 -6.69 18.56 6.53
N VAL A 82 -7.26 17.69 7.38
CA VAL A 82 -8.06 16.54 6.98
C VAL A 82 -9.56 16.82 7.02
#